data_AF-X0BF79-F1
#
_entry.id   AF-X0BF79-F1
#
_cell.length_a   1.000
_cell.length_b   1.000
_cell.length_c   1.000
_cell.angle_alpha   90.00
_cell.angle_beta   90.00
_cell.angle_gamma   90.00
#
_symmetry.space_group_name_H-M   'P 1'
#
loop_
_entity.id
_entity.type
_entity.pdbx_description
1 polymer ?
#
loop_
_entity_poly.entity_id
_entity_poly.type
_entity_poly.pdbx_seq_one_letter_code
_entity_poly.pdbx_strand_id
1 'polypeptide(L)'
;MVTKSLGVLGNNGAGKKTLIGSLIYKADANRLWCGLELPQLEELERKEIQKYAEIVPFYEERGRAQSFYAPSGLFTVEKSQAPDVAFWVVDASDSANWELSVQNMTTSLSSGALQPRDKLIILVNKM
;
A
#
# COMPACT_ATOMS: atom_id res chain seq x y z
N MET A 1 -17.17 -7.14 -10.90
CA MET A 1 -16.37 -6.79 -9.71
C MET A 1 -15.96 -5.33 -9.87
N VAL A 2 -16.07 -4.52 -8.82
CA VAL A 2 -15.70 -3.09 -8.87
C VAL A 2 -14.23 -2.97 -8.49
N THR A 3 -13.43 -2.33 -9.35
CA THR A 3 -12.06 -1.93 -9.02
C THR A 3 -12.11 -0.65 -8.19
N LYS A 4 -11.38 -0.61 -7.08
CA LYS A 4 -11.26 0.57 -6.21
C LYS A 4 -9.84 1.10 -6.19
N SER A 5 -9.72 2.41 -6.13
CA SER A 5 -8.44 3.11 -5.96
C SER A 5 -8.06 3.15 -4.47
N LEU A 6 -6.79 2.87 -4.18
CA LEU A 6 -6.21 2.91 -2.84
C LEU A 6 -5.06 3.93 -2.78
N GLY A 7 -5.18 4.95 -1.94
CA GLY A 7 -4.06 5.81 -1.57
C GLY A 7 -3.30 5.23 -0.38
N VAL A 8 -1.96 5.19 -0.43
CA VAL A 8 -1.13 4.75 0.72
C VAL A 8 -0.18 5.88 1.12
N LEU A 9 -0.45 6.49 2.28
CA LEU A 9 0.24 7.66 2.81
C LEU A 9 0.86 7.36 4.17
N GLY A 10 1.65 8.30 4.68
CA GLY A 10 2.37 8.18 5.94
C GLY A 10 3.78 8.76 5.84
N ASN A 11 4.44 8.91 6.98
CA ASN A 11 5.77 9.52 7.04
C ASN A 11 6.83 8.71 6.26
N ASN A 12 7.97 9.35 6.01
CA ASN A 12 9.14 8.65 5.49
C ASN A 12 9.55 7.56 6.48
N GLY A 13 9.93 6.38 5.96
CA GLY A 13 10.29 5.26 6.81
C GLY A 13 9.11 4.46 7.40
N ALA A 14 7.85 4.92 7.30
CA ALA A 14 6.69 4.23 7.90
C ALA A 14 6.38 2.83 7.33
N GLY A 15 7.11 2.37 6.31
CA GLY A 15 6.98 1.02 5.75
C GLY A 15 5.93 0.87 4.65
N LYS A 16 5.52 1.97 4.01
CA LYS A 16 4.53 1.99 2.91
C LYS A 16 4.83 0.99 1.80
N LYS A 17 6.08 0.95 1.30
CA LYS A 17 6.50 0.01 0.24
C LYS A 17 6.39 -1.45 0.68
N THR A 18 6.85 -1.75 1.88
CA THR A 18 6.74 -3.09 2.48
C THR A 18 5.28 -3.50 2.61
N LEU A 19 4.40 -2.59 3.04
CA LEU A 19 2.97 -2.85 3.15
C LEU A 19 2.36 -3.17 1.78
N ILE A 20 2.57 -2.32 0.77
CA ILE A 20 2.05 -2.54 -0.58
C ILE A 20 2.57 -3.86 -1.16
N GLY A 21 3.89 -4.10 -1.08
CA GLY A 21 4.49 -5.35 -1.52
C GLY A 21 3.91 -6.56 -0.80
N SER A 22 3.59 -6.44 0.50
CA SER A 22 2.95 -7.50 1.26
C SER A 22 1.50 -7.75 0.85
N LEU A 23 0.74 -6.71 0.45
CA LEU A 23 -0.64 -6.86 -0.02
C LEU A 23 -0.70 -7.53 -1.39
N ILE A 24 0.26 -7.21 -2.26
CA ILE A 24 0.39 -7.81 -3.59
C ILE A 24 0.88 -9.26 -3.50
N TYR A 25 1.89 -9.49 -2.66
CA TYR A 25 2.56 -10.78 -2.58
C TYR A 25 1.88 -11.75 -1.61
N LYS A 26 1.30 -11.35 -0.48
CA LYS A 26 0.75 -12.35 0.44
C LYS A 26 -0.53 -12.96 -0.12
N ALA A 27 -0.64 -14.27 0.02
CA ALA A 27 -1.85 -15.01 -0.29
C ALA A 27 -2.85 -14.93 0.87
N ASP A 28 -4.14 -14.87 0.56
CA ASP A 28 -5.19 -15.20 1.52
C ASP A 28 -5.02 -16.67 1.99
N ALA A 29 -5.63 -17.06 3.10
CA ALA A 29 -5.56 -18.36 3.77
C ALA A 29 -5.71 -19.59 2.85
N ASN A 30 -6.23 -19.40 1.63
CA ASN A 30 -6.38 -20.42 0.58
C ASN A 30 -5.29 -20.40 -0.53
N ARG A 31 -4.09 -19.85 -0.26
CA ARG A 31 -2.90 -19.93 -1.16
C ARG A 31 -3.05 -19.29 -2.55
N LEU A 32 -3.97 -18.35 -2.72
CA LEU A 32 -4.02 -17.51 -3.92
C LEU A 32 -3.35 -16.18 -3.62
N TRP A 33 -2.27 -15.90 -4.33
CA TRP A 33 -1.57 -14.62 -4.32
C TRP A 33 -2.54 -13.49 -4.61
N CYS A 34 -2.64 -12.51 -3.71
CA CYS A 34 -3.69 -11.50 -3.83
C CYS A 34 -3.46 -10.57 -5.02
N GLY A 35 -2.22 -10.37 -5.50
CA GLY A 35 -1.95 -9.43 -6.60
C GLY A 35 -1.06 -9.93 -7.72
N LEU A 36 -0.61 -11.19 -7.67
CA LEU A 36 0.37 -11.73 -8.62
C LEU A 36 -0.13 -12.98 -9.31
N GLU A 37 -0.03 -12.99 -10.63
CA GLU A 37 -0.15 -14.18 -11.45
C GLU A 37 1.14 -15.01 -11.39
N LEU A 38 1.05 -16.31 -11.72
CA LEU A 38 2.21 -17.22 -11.71
C LEU A 38 3.43 -16.69 -12.49
N PRO A 39 3.28 -16.11 -13.70
CA PRO A 39 4.43 -15.56 -14.42
C PRO A 39 5.11 -14.39 -13.69
N GLN A 40 4.34 -13.62 -12.92
CA GLN A 40 4.87 -12.48 -12.17
C GLN A 40 5.68 -12.94 -10.98
N LEU A 41 5.23 -13.99 -10.29
CA LEU A 41 5.97 -14.62 -9.20
C LEU A 41 7.26 -15.24 -9.69
N GLU A 42 7.20 -15.97 -10.80
CA GLU A 42 8.39 -16.53 -11.43
C GLU A 42 9.40 -15.43 -11.81
N GLU A 43 8.92 -14.26 -12.25
CA GLU A 43 9.80 -13.12 -12.54
C GLU A 43 10.50 -12.59 -11.28
N LEU A 44 9.78 -12.49 -10.14
CA LEU A 44 10.38 -12.09 -8.86
C LEU A 44 11.41 -13.10 -8.39
N GLU A 45 11.11 -14.41 -8.49
CA GLU A 45 12.01 -15.49 -8.11
C GLU A 45 13.27 -15.50 -8.98
N ARG A 46 13.13 -15.41 -10.30
CA ARG A 46 14.26 -15.35 -11.25
C ARG A 46 15.14 -14.11 -11.05
N LYS A 47 14.58 -13.03 -10.51
CA LYS A 47 15.29 -11.78 -10.22
C LYS A 47 15.73 -11.68 -8.76
N GLU A 48 15.56 -12.76 -7.99
CA GLU A 48 15.94 -12.89 -6.58
C GLU A 48 15.34 -11.78 -5.70
N ILE A 49 14.14 -11.29 -6.05
CA ILE A 49 13.42 -10.27 -5.27
C ILE A 49 12.74 -10.95 -4.08
N GLN A 50 13.38 -10.89 -2.92
CA GLN A 50 12.93 -11.59 -1.71
C GLN A 50 12.23 -10.66 -0.70
N LYS A 51 12.44 -9.33 -0.78
CA LYS A 51 11.86 -8.39 0.19
C LYS A 51 10.62 -7.71 -0.39
N TYR A 52 9.55 -7.63 0.40
CA TYR A 52 8.32 -6.91 0.02
C TYR A 52 8.58 -5.45 -0.41
N ALA A 53 9.53 -4.77 0.23
CA ALA A 53 9.87 -3.39 -0.09
C ALA A 53 10.47 -3.22 -1.50
N GLU A 54 11.01 -4.30 -2.08
CA GLU A 54 11.65 -4.32 -3.41
C GLU A 54 10.65 -4.69 -4.52
N ILE A 55 9.51 -5.31 -4.18
CA ILE A 55 8.46 -5.69 -5.15
C ILE A 55 7.83 -4.46 -5.81
N VAL A 56 7.55 -3.42 -5.03
CA VAL A 56 6.95 -2.17 -5.54
C VAL A 56 7.84 -1.49 -6.59
N PRO A 57 9.09 -1.09 -6.30
CA PRO A 57 9.94 -0.45 -7.30
C PRO A 57 10.18 -1.35 -8.52
N PHE A 58 10.33 -2.67 -8.31
CA PHE A 58 10.49 -3.63 -9.39
C PHE A 58 9.37 -3.56 -10.45
N TYR A 59 8.11 -3.48 -10.00
CA TYR A 59 6.97 -3.39 -10.91
C TYR A 59 6.68 -1.95 -11.39
N GLU A 60 6.96 -0.93 -10.57
CA GLU A 60 6.86 0.47 -10.99
C GLU A 60 7.78 0.76 -12.18
N GLU A 61 9.04 0.30 -12.15
CA GLU A 61 10.01 0.46 -13.25
C GLU A 61 9.56 -0.20 -14.56
N ARG A 62 8.67 -1.19 -14.47
CA ARG A 62 8.11 -1.92 -15.62
C ARG A 62 6.74 -1.40 -16.05
N GLY A 63 6.28 -0.29 -15.47
CA GLY A 63 4.97 0.30 -15.78
C GLY A 63 3.78 -0.58 -15.39
N ARG A 64 3.95 -1.53 -14.47
CA ARG A 64 2.85 -2.37 -13.98
C ARG A 64 2.13 -1.67 -12.82
N ALA A 65 0.81 -1.75 -12.82
CA ALA A 65 -0.02 -1.26 -11.73
C ALA A 65 0.12 -2.15 -10.49
N GLN A 66 0.28 -1.54 -9.31
CA GLN A 66 0.32 -2.23 -8.03
C GLN A 66 -1.11 -2.56 -7.60
N SER A 67 -1.58 -3.77 -7.88
CA SER A 67 -2.98 -4.16 -7.59
C SER A 67 -3.05 -5.43 -6.76
N PHE A 68 -4.09 -5.57 -5.95
CA PHE A 68 -4.38 -6.77 -5.18
C PHE A 68 -5.88 -6.98 -4.98
N TYR A 69 -6.29 -8.24 -4.88
CA TYR A 69 -7.66 -8.67 -4.61
C TYR A 69 -7.89 -8.71 -3.10
N ALA A 70 -9.00 -8.11 -2.68
CA ALA A 70 -9.61 -8.28 -1.37
C ALA A 70 -11.01 -8.91 -1.56
N PRO A 71 -11.68 -9.37 -0.49
CA PRO A 71 -13.01 -9.98 -0.60
C PRO A 71 -14.05 -9.10 -1.32
N SER A 72 -13.90 -7.78 -1.26
CA SER A 72 -14.80 -6.81 -1.90
C SER A 72 -14.46 -6.50 -3.37
N GLY A 73 -13.33 -6.95 -3.89
CA GLY A 73 -12.90 -6.70 -5.26
C GLY A 73 -11.42 -6.36 -5.40
N LEU A 74 -11.05 -5.88 -6.59
CA LEU A 74 -9.69 -5.47 -6.91
C LEU A 74 -9.41 -4.07 -6.35
N PHE A 75 -8.25 -3.89 -5.73
CA PHE A 75 -7.72 -2.61 -5.32
C PHE A 75 -6.47 -2.28 -6.11
N THR A 76 -6.40 -1.08 -6.66
CA THR A 76 -5.21 -0.56 -7.36
C THR A 76 -4.62 0.58 -6.54
N VAL A 77 -3.33 0.50 -6.22
CA VAL A 77 -2.62 1.56 -5.52
C VAL A 77 -2.33 2.69 -6.50
N GLU A 78 -2.79 3.89 -6.16
CA GLU A 78 -2.70 5.06 -7.04
C GLU A 78 -2.36 6.32 -6.24
N LYS A 79 -1.62 7.23 -6.89
CA LYS A 79 -1.39 8.59 -6.36
C LYS A 79 -2.54 9.48 -6.81
N SER A 80 -3.65 9.42 -6.07
CA SER A 80 -4.83 10.25 -6.29
C SER A 80 -5.07 11.14 -5.07
N GLN A 81 -5.56 12.37 -5.32
CA GLN A 81 -6.05 13.26 -4.28
C GLN A 81 -7.32 12.71 -3.62
N ALA A 82 -8.17 12.03 -4.40
CA ALA A 82 -9.45 11.51 -3.95
C ALA A 82 -9.59 10.00 -4.27
N PRO A 83 -8.81 9.13 -3.61
CA PRO A 83 -8.94 7.69 -3.79
C PRO A 83 -10.24 7.19 -3.15
N ASP A 84 -10.71 6.01 -3.55
CA ASP A 84 -11.90 5.41 -2.93
C ASP A 84 -11.60 5.04 -1.46
N VAL A 85 -10.42 4.48 -1.20
CA VAL A 85 -9.92 4.20 0.16
C VAL A 85 -8.54 4.81 0.34
N ALA A 86 -8.20 5.26 1.55
CA ALA A 86 -6.85 5.66 1.90
C ALA A 86 -6.35 4.93 3.13
N PHE A 87 -5.09 4.52 3.10
CA PHE A 87 -4.33 4.02 4.23
C PHE A 87 -3.37 5.10 4.72
N TRP A 88 -3.41 5.40 6.00
CA TRP A 88 -2.41 6.22 6.68
C TRP A 88 -1.53 5.33 7.54
N VAL A 89 -0.28 5.12 7.11
CA VAL A 89 0.67 4.23 7.79
C VAL A 89 1.45 5.01 8.84
N VAL A 90 1.36 4.54 10.09
CA VAL A 90 2.04 5.09 11.26
C VAL A 90 3.11 4.11 11.71
N ASP A 91 4.32 4.62 11.96
CA ASP A 91 5.42 3.83 12.52
C ASP A 91 5.31 3.82 14.05
N ALA A 92 5.02 2.66 14.65
CA ALA A 92 4.91 2.51 16.10
C ALA A 92 6.27 2.53 16.80
N SER A 93 7.34 2.18 16.09
CA SER A 93 8.70 2.15 16.65
C SER A 93 9.31 3.55 16.78
N ASP A 94 8.76 4.53 16.07
CA ASP A 94 9.22 5.92 16.07
C ASP A 94 8.43 6.77 17.07
N SER A 95 8.75 6.59 18.36
CA SER A 95 8.14 7.37 19.44
C SER A 95 8.47 8.86 19.38
N ALA A 96 9.45 9.28 18.58
CA ALA A 96 9.86 10.68 18.46
C ALA A 96 9.01 11.44 17.44
N ASN A 97 8.49 10.79 16.40
CA ASN A 97 7.83 11.45 15.27
C ASN A 97 6.32 11.18 15.14
N TRP A 98 5.67 10.61 16.16
CA TRP A 98 4.23 10.34 16.13
C TRP A 98 3.41 11.63 15.94
N GLU A 99 3.78 12.72 16.63
CA GLU A 99 3.11 14.02 16.52
C GLU A 99 3.19 14.58 15.10
N LEU A 100 4.37 14.47 14.47
CA LEU A 100 4.58 14.88 13.10
C LEU A 100 3.69 14.07 12.13
N SER A 101 3.51 12.76 12.38
CA SER A 101 2.58 11.93 11.60
C SER A 101 1.14 12.44 11.70
N VAL A 102 0.69 12.76 12.91
CA VAL A 102 -0.65 13.30 13.16
C VAL A 102 -0.83 14.67 12.51
N GLN A 103 0.17 15.56 12.61
CA GLN A 103 0.13 16.88 11.97
C GLN A 103 0.08 16.77 10.44
N ASN A 104 0.90 15.89 9.84
CA ASN A 104 0.89 15.64 8.41
C ASN A 104 -0.46 15.08 7.93
N MET A 105 -1.05 14.17 8.70
CA MET A 105 -2.38 13.61 8.40
C MET A 105 -3.45 14.70 8.44
N THR A 106 -3.47 15.46 9.54
CA THR A 106 -4.44 16.53 9.75
C THR A 106 -4.34 17.58 8.65
N THR A 107 -3.12 17.99 8.29
CA THR A 107 -2.85 18.95 7.21
C THR A 107 -3.30 18.40 5.86
N SER A 108 -3.05 17.13 5.57
CA SER A 108 -3.45 16.51 4.30
C SER A 108 -4.97 16.46 4.14
N LEU A 109 -5.70 16.19 5.23
CA LEU A 109 -7.16 16.15 5.24
C LEU A 109 -7.76 17.57 5.17
N SER A 110 -7.25 18.51 5.96
CA SER A 110 -7.79 19.88 6.03
C SER A 110 -7.52 20.71 4.78
N SER A 111 -6.35 20.53 4.14
CA SER A 111 -6.01 21.16 2.86
C SER A 111 -6.72 20.54 1.66
N GLY A 112 -7.35 19.39 1.84
CA GLY A 112 -7.93 18.60 0.75
C GLY A 112 -6.90 17.88 -0.12
N ALA A 113 -5.61 17.84 0.26
CA ALA A 113 -4.60 17.05 -0.43
C ALA A 113 -4.89 15.53 -0.35
N LEU A 114 -5.69 15.10 0.63
CA LEU A 114 -6.22 13.75 0.76
C LEU A 114 -7.72 13.80 1.06
N GLN A 115 -8.55 13.26 0.17
CA GLN A 115 -10.01 13.22 0.29
C GLN A 115 -10.57 11.84 -0.07
N PRO A 116 -10.43 10.85 0.83
CA PRO A 116 -10.91 9.50 0.55
C PRO A 116 -12.43 9.49 0.41
N ARG A 117 -12.95 8.84 -0.64
CA ARG A 117 -14.39 8.86 -0.94
C ARG A 117 -15.20 7.95 -0.02
N ASP A 118 -14.63 6.79 0.32
CA ASP A 118 -15.29 5.82 1.18
C ASP A 118 -14.73 5.85 2.60
N LYS A 119 -13.42 5.61 2.75
CA LYS A 119 -12.80 5.36 4.07
C LYS A 119 -11.34 5.80 4.14
N LEU A 120 -10.96 6.33 5.31
CA LEU A 120 -9.58 6.44 5.77
C LEU A 120 -9.32 5.35 6.83
N ILE A 121 -8.26 4.56 6.66
CA ILE A 121 -7.84 3.53 7.61
C ILE A 121 -6.44 3.87 8.11
N ILE A 122 -6.28 3.92 9.43
CA ILE A 122 -4.98 4.13 10.07
C ILE A 122 -4.35 2.76 10.32
N LEU A 123 -3.14 2.56 9.80
CA LEU A 123 -2.39 1.32 9.95
C LEU A 123 -1.18 1.56 10.83
N VAL A 124 -1.16 0.90 11.99
CA VAL A 124 -0.02 0.92 12.91
C VAL A 124 0.96 -0.17 12.49
N ASN A 125 2.17 0.23 12.09
CA ASN A 125 3.19 -0.64 11.53
C ASN A 125 4.44 -0.69 12.42
N LYS A 126 5.28 -1.71 12.22
CA LYS A 126 6.50 -1.96 13.01
C LYS A 126 6.25 -2.11 14.52
N MET A 127 5.18 -2.83 14.85
CA MET A 127 4.91 -3.34 16.20
C MET A 127 5.98 -4.36 16.62
#